data_AF-A0A8J5R213-F1
#
_entry.id   AF-A0A8J5R213-F1
#
_cell.length_a   1.000
_cell.length_b   1.000
_cell.length_c   1.000
_cell.angle_alpha   90.00
_cell.angle_beta   90.00
_cell.angle_gamma   90.00
#
_symmetry.space_group_name_H-M   'P 1'
#
loop_
_entity.id
_entity.type
_entity.pdbx_description
1 polymer ?
#
loop_
_entity_poly.entity_id
_entity_poly.type
_entity_poly.pdbx_seq_one_letter_code
_entity_poly.pdbx_strand_id
1 'polypeptide(L)'
;MSEGNSAVTTVTGNPYKIVDCSREKRKGITAASLEDLTNVARSRLALPTDADITIVLEQDGTEVDDEEYFATLERNTSLMVLNGSEKWAAPGSAKTATSRYILVDNVDSAGRTEESTTRGNYHRPIEPLVSSLHNDPTHISLLGGNDLELLSDMNPDSLADIVPDRMFLEQLKEASGRFLAEKRQAQESMALLQMYASSGEMERA
;
A
#
# COMPACT_ATOMS: atom_id res chain seq x y z
N MET A 1 -46.07 -22.98 -13.36
CA MET A 1 -44.80 -22.40 -13.82
C MET A 1 -44.57 -21.19 -12.95
N SER A 2 -43.54 -21.26 -12.11
CA SER A 2 -43.37 -20.45 -10.91
C SER A 2 -43.09 -18.98 -11.23
N GLU A 3 -43.90 -18.10 -10.65
CA GLU A 3 -43.68 -16.65 -10.59
C GLU A 3 -42.52 -16.37 -9.63
N GLY A 4 -41.37 -15.97 -10.16
CA GLY A 4 -40.24 -15.47 -9.38
C GLY A 4 -40.49 -14.01 -8.99
N ASN A 5 -41.15 -13.80 -7.85
CA ASN A 5 -41.38 -12.51 -7.24
C ASN A 5 -40.04 -11.84 -6.90
N SER A 6 -39.62 -10.85 -7.69
CA SER A 6 -38.54 -9.94 -7.34
C SER A 6 -38.97 -9.10 -6.14
N ALA A 7 -38.57 -9.55 -4.94
CA ALA A 7 -38.78 -8.83 -3.70
C ALA A 7 -38.11 -7.45 -3.78
N VAL A 8 -38.93 -6.42 -3.99
CA VAL A 8 -38.57 -5.03 -3.71
C VAL A 8 -38.53 -4.89 -2.20
N THR A 9 -37.34 -5.08 -1.60
CA THR A 9 -37.14 -4.83 -0.17
C THR A 9 -37.17 -3.32 0.06
N THR A 10 -38.18 -2.87 0.81
CA THR A 10 -38.32 -1.51 1.33
C THR A 10 -37.07 -1.11 2.10
N VAL A 11 -36.34 -0.10 1.61
CA VAL A 11 -35.08 0.40 2.18
C VAL A 11 -35.33 1.28 3.42
N THR A 12 -35.65 0.67 4.56
CA THR A 12 -35.61 1.34 5.88
C THR A 12 -34.27 1.09 6.57
N GLY A 13 -33.17 1.26 5.85
CA GLY A 13 -31.82 1.01 6.34
C GLY A 13 -30.94 2.25 6.26
N ASN A 14 -29.85 2.25 7.02
CA ASN A 14 -28.83 3.28 6.90
C ASN A 14 -28.00 3.04 5.62
N PRO A 15 -27.56 4.10 4.92
CA PRO A 15 -26.66 3.96 3.79
C PRO A 15 -25.25 3.61 4.28
N TYR A 16 -24.63 2.60 3.67
CA TYR A 16 -23.25 2.18 3.90
C TYR A 16 -22.52 2.05 2.57
N LYS A 17 -21.19 2.14 2.61
CA LYS A 17 -20.34 1.90 1.43
C LYS A 17 -19.63 0.58 1.66
N ILE A 18 -19.74 -0.33 0.70
CA ILE A 18 -18.98 -1.57 0.70
C ILE A 18 -17.88 -1.52 -0.36
N VAL A 19 -16.73 -2.08 -0.02
CA VAL A 19 -15.57 -2.17 -0.90
C VAL A 19 -15.03 -3.60 -0.92
N ASP A 20 -14.57 -4.02 -2.09
CA ASP A 20 -13.88 -5.31 -2.28
C ASP A 20 -12.49 -5.30 -1.61
N CYS A 21 -11.93 -6.47 -1.32
CA CYS A 21 -10.58 -6.61 -0.73
C CYS A 21 -9.52 -5.82 -1.54
N SER A 22 -9.72 -5.78 -2.86
CA SER A 22 -8.84 -5.12 -3.83
C SER A 22 -9.02 -3.59 -3.88
N ARG A 23 -10.03 -3.03 -3.21
CA ARG A 23 -10.39 -1.59 -3.28
C ARG A 23 -10.78 -1.07 -4.67
N GLU A 24 -10.84 -1.94 -5.68
CA GLU A 24 -11.21 -1.58 -7.06
C GLU A 24 -12.73 -1.40 -7.26
N LYS A 25 -13.54 -2.22 -6.57
CA LYS A 25 -15.00 -2.17 -6.66
C LYS A 25 -15.58 -1.59 -5.39
N ARG A 26 -16.26 -0.45 -5.52
CA ARG A 26 -17.01 0.21 -4.43
C ARG A 26 -18.48 0.28 -4.79
N LYS A 27 -19.35 -0.10 -3.86
CA LYS A 27 -20.81 -0.06 -4.02
C LYS A 27 -21.45 0.58 -2.80
N GLY A 28 -22.46 1.42 -3.02
CA GLY A 28 -23.32 1.88 -1.94
C GLY A 28 -24.42 0.85 -1.70
N ILE A 29 -24.65 0.50 -0.45
CA ILE A 29 -25.74 -0.38 -0.04
C ILE A 29 -26.54 0.28 1.08
N THR A 30 -27.76 -0.20 1.28
CA THR A 30 -28.62 0.23 2.36
C THR A 30 -28.96 -1.01 3.16
N ALA A 31 -28.69 -0.99 4.46
CA ALA A 31 -28.92 -2.13 5.34
C ALA A 31 -29.48 -1.67 6.68
N ALA A 32 -30.37 -2.48 7.26
CA ALA A 32 -30.94 -2.22 8.58
C ALA A 32 -30.24 -3.01 9.70
N SER A 33 -29.66 -4.17 9.36
CA SER A 33 -28.91 -5.04 10.27
C SER A 33 -27.62 -5.56 9.64
N LEU A 34 -26.74 -6.16 10.45
CA LEU A 34 -25.50 -6.75 9.95
C LEU A 34 -25.76 -7.95 9.03
N GLU A 35 -26.78 -8.76 9.34
CA GLU A 35 -27.20 -9.88 8.50
C GLU A 35 -27.69 -9.39 7.12
N ASP A 36 -28.52 -8.34 7.10
CA ASP A 36 -29.00 -7.71 5.87
C ASP A 36 -27.84 -7.12 5.06
N LEU A 37 -26.90 -6.44 5.73
CA LEU A 37 -25.69 -5.94 5.09
C LEU A 37 -24.89 -7.06 4.43
N THR A 38 -24.71 -8.19 5.12
CA THR A 38 -23.96 -9.35 4.62
C THR A 38 -24.63 -9.96 3.39
N ASN A 39 -25.95 -10.12 3.42
CA ASN A 39 -26.72 -10.68 2.31
C ASN A 39 -26.74 -9.76 1.08
N VAL A 40 -26.90 -8.45 1.30
CA VAL A 40 -26.85 -7.45 0.23
C VAL A 40 -25.43 -7.33 -0.32
N ALA A 41 -24.40 -7.36 0.53
CA ALA A 41 -23.00 -7.34 0.12
C ALA A 41 -22.64 -8.54 -0.76
N ARG A 42 -23.03 -9.77 -0.36
CA ARG A 42 -22.89 -10.99 -1.18
C ARG A 42 -23.46 -10.81 -2.58
N SER A 43 -24.70 -10.33 -2.64
CA SER A 43 -25.42 -10.12 -3.90
C SER A 43 -24.79 -9.03 -4.78
N ARG A 44 -24.25 -7.97 -4.16
CA ARG A 44 -23.68 -6.81 -4.86
C ARG A 44 -22.24 -6.99 -5.31
N LEU A 45 -21.44 -7.77 -4.58
CA LEU A 45 -20.07 -8.14 -4.96
C LEU A 45 -20.00 -9.42 -5.80
N ALA A 46 -21.13 -10.11 -6.02
CA ALA A 46 -21.21 -11.38 -6.75
C ALA A 46 -20.27 -12.46 -6.16
N LEU A 47 -20.22 -12.53 -4.83
CA LEU A 47 -19.43 -13.51 -4.11
C LEU A 47 -20.16 -14.87 -4.09
N PRO A 48 -19.45 -16.00 -4.14
CA PRO A 48 -20.06 -17.33 -4.09
C PRO A 48 -20.77 -17.54 -2.74
N THR A 49 -21.95 -18.16 -2.75
CA THR A 49 -22.79 -18.38 -1.56
C THR A 49 -22.14 -19.29 -0.51
N ASP A 50 -21.16 -20.09 -0.91
CA ASP A 50 -20.42 -21.04 -0.06
C ASP A 50 -19.16 -20.42 0.57
N ALA A 51 -18.94 -19.11 0.38
CA ALA A 51 -17.83 -18.40 0.99
C ALA A 51 -18.24 -17.83 2.36
N ASP A 52 -17.41 -18.13 3.36
CA ASP A 52 -17.36 -17.38 4.61
C ASP A 52 -16.93 -15.94 4.29
N ILE A 53 -17.69 -14.99 4.80
CA ILE A 53 -17.45 -13.57 4.56
C ILE A 53 -17.26 -12.88 5.89
N THR A 54 -16.18 -12.11 5.97
CA THR A 54 -15.87 -11.25 7.11
C THR A 54 -16.03 -9.80 6.67
N ILE A 55 -16.74 -9.02 7.48
CA ILE A 55 -16.93 -7.59 7.25
C ILE A 55 -16.00 -6.85 8.20
N VAL A 56 -15.22 -5.92 7.66
CA VAL A 56 -14.28 -5.11 8.43
C VAL A 56 -14.41 -3.64 8.05
N LEU A 57 -13.92 -2.72 8.88
CA LEU A 57 -13.81 -1.31 8.52
C LEU A 57 -12.74 -1.09 7.43
N GLU A 58 -13.04 -0.26 6.42
CA GLU A 58 -12.06 0.08 5.36
C GLU A 58 -10.80 0.77 5.92
N GLN A 59 -10.97 1.54 6.99
CA GLN A 59 -9.94 2.45 7.54
C GLN A 59 -8.85 1.74 8.33
N ASP A 60 -9.21 0.87 9.26
CA ASP A 60 -8.30 0.24 10.24
C ASP A 60 -8.40 -1.28 10.28
N GLY A 61 -9.39 -1.87 9.58
CA GLY A 61 -9.57 -3.31 9.52
C GLY A 61 -10.22 -3.90 10.77
N THR A 62 -10.84 -3.10 11.63
CA THR A 62 -11.65 -3.62 12.74
C THR A 62 -12.79 -4.49 12.21
N GLU A 63 -12.88 -5.71 12.72
CA GLU A 63 -13.95 -6.66 12.37
C GLU A 63 -15.29 -6.20 12.93
N VAL A 64 -16.34 -6.37 12.12
CA VAL A 64 -17.72 -6.06 12.47
C VAL A 64 -18.50 -7.37 12.49
N ASP A 65 -18.41 -8.08 13.61
CA ASP A 65 -19.02 -9.38 13.88
C ASP A 65 -20.31 -9.28 14.70
N ASP A 66 -20.49 -8.22 15.48
CA ASP A 66 -21.66 -8.00 16.33
C ASP A 66 -22.58 -6.85 15.89
N GLU A 67 -23.90 -7.02 16.08
CA GLU A 67 -24.90 -5.99 15.78
C GLU A 67 -24.75 -4.74 16.65
N GLU A 68 -24.27 -4.90 17.89
CA GLU A 68 -24.08 -3.80 18.83
C GLU A 68 -23.01 -2.83 18.33
N TYR A 69 -21.92 -3.36 17.75
CA TYR A 69 -20.90 -2.55 17.08
C TYR A 69 -21.45 -1.91 15.80
N PHE A 70 -22.16 -2.68 14.97
CA PHE A 70 -22.77 -2.18 13.75
C PHE A 70 -23.70 -0.98 13.97
N ALA A 71 -24.48 -0.99 15.07
CA ALA A 71 -25.38 0.10 15.43
C ALA A 71 -24.65 1.41 15.83
N THR A 72 -23.39 1.32 16.28
CA THR A 72 -22.56 2.50 16.60
C THR A 72 -21.93 3.14 15.36
N LEU A 73 -21.90 2.44 14.22
CA LEU A 73 -21.29 2.93 13.00
C LEU A 73 -22.05 4.12 12.43
N GLU A 74 -21.30 5.13 11.99
CA GLU A 74 -21.88 6.31 11.37
C GLU A 74 -22.53 5.99 10.02
N ARG A 75 -23.52 6.80 9.63
CA ARG A 75 -24.10 6.73 8.29
C ARG A 75 -23.03 7.00 7.23
N ASN A 76 -23.04 6.21 6.17
CA ASN A 76 -22.05 6.22 5.08
C ASN A 76 -20.65 5.72 5.45
N THR A 77 -20.53 4.98 6.55
CA THR A 77 -19.29 4.25 6.90
C THR A 77 -18.87 3.33 5.74
N SER A 78 -17.57 3.29 5.48
CA SER A 78 -16.96 2.38 4.52
C SER A 78 -16.57 1.06 5.18
N LEU A 79 -17.15 -0.02 4.68
CA LEU A 79 -16.92 -1.39 5.09
C LEU A 79 -16.23 -2.15 3.96
N MET A 80 -15.22 -2.94 4.29
CA MET A 80 -14.58 -3.85 3.38
C MET A 80 -15.11 -5.25 3.61
N VAL A 81 -15.40 -5.95 2.52
CA VAL A 81 -15.91 -7.31 2.52
C VAL A 81 -14.76 -8.23 2.13
N LEU A 82 -14.45 -9.20 2.99
CA LEU A 82 -13.37 -10.17 2.79
C LEU A 82 -13.97 -11.56 2.67
N ASN A 83 -13.50 -12.35 1.71
CA ASN A 83 -13.73 -13.79 1.69
C ASN A 83 -12.81 -14.47 2.73
N GLY A 84 -13.16 -15.66 3.25
CA GLY A 84 -12.40 -16.35 4.29
C GLY A 84 -10.91 -16.63 3.97
N SER A 85 -10.50 -16.54 2.71
CA SER A 85 -9.08 -16.59 2.30
C SER A 85 -8.38 -15.22 2.24
N GLU A 86 -9.11 -14.12 2.34
CA GLU A 86 -8.67 -12.75 2.16
C GLU A 86 -8.47 -12.07 3.52
N LYS A 87 -7.46 -11.19 3.61
CA LYS A 87 -7.17 -10.44 4.84
C LYS A 87 -7.21 -8.95 4.54
N TRP A 88 -7.71 -8.18 5.49
CA TRP A 88 -7.68 -6.74 5.40
C TRP A 88 -6.25 -6.23 5.20
N ALA A 89 -6.12 -5.23 4.33
CA ALA A 89 -4.87 -4.57 4.02
C ALA A 89 -5.04 -3.07 4.20
N ALA A 90 -4.10 -2.45 4.92
CA ALA A 90 -4.08 -1.02 5.13
C ALA A 90 -4.07 -0.27 3.79
N PRO A 91 -4.73 0.91 3.70
CA PRO A 91 -4.68 1.74 2.51
C PRO A 91 -3.21 2.06 2.17
N GLY A 92 -2.77 1.77 0.94
CA GLY A 92 -1.37 1.95 0.53
C GLY A 92 -0.42 0.81 0.91
N SER A 93 -0.86 -0.18 1.68
CA SER A 93 -0.15 -1.46 1.74
C SER A 93 -0.44 -2.21 0.43
N ALA A 94 0.60 -2.40 -0.38
CA ALA A 94 0.55 -2.94 -1.73
C ALA A 94 0.15 -4.43 -1.77
N LYS A 95 -1.03 -4.79 -1.26
CA LYS A 95 -1.53 -6.17 -1.28
C LYS A 95 -2.43 -6.47 -2.47
N THR A 96 -2.82 -5.48 -3.27
CA THR A 96 -3.68 -5.70 -4.45
C THR A 96 -2.93 -5.82 -5.79
N ALA A 97 -1.63 -5.49 -5.87
CA ALA A 97 -0.90 -5.63 -7.13
C ALA A 97 0.34 -6.55 -7.08
N THR A 98 0.70 -7.09 -5.91
CA THR A 98 2.00 -7.78 -5.75
C THR A 98 1.98 -8.94 -4.77
N SER A 99 0.91 -9.75 -4.74
CA SER A 99 1.02 -11.11 -4.18
C SER A 99 1.56 -12.09 -5.22
N ARG A 100 2.79 -11.86 -5.69
CA ARG A 100 3.62 -12.85 -6.43
C ARG A 100 4.92 -13.20 -5.71
N TYR A 101 5.09 -12.75 -4.47
CA TYR A 101 6.19 -13.17 -3.62
C TYR A 101 5.63 -13.90 -2.41
N ILE A 102 5.21 -15.15 -2.62
CA ILE A 102 5.46 -16.15 -1.58
C ILE A 102 6.98 -16.12 -1.42
N LEU A 103 7.45 -15.63 -0.27
CA LEU A 103 8.84 -15.71 0.12
C LEU A 103 9.15 -17.20 0.31
N VAL A 104 9.51 -17.87 -0.79
CA VAL A 104 10.14 -19.17 -0.74
C VAL A 104 11.52 -18.91 -0.15
N ASP A 105 11.62 -19.14 1.15
CA ASP A 105 12.88 -19.30 1.87
C ASP A 105 13.70 -20.40 1.15
N ASN A 106 14.59 -19.97 0.25
CA ASN A 106 15.52 -20.87 -0.42
C ASN A 106 16.70 -21.05 0.51
N VAL A 107 16.60 -22.09 1.32
CA VAL A 107 17.67 -22.60 2.18
C VAL A 107 18.83 -23.07 1.29
N ASP A 108 19.99 -22.43 1.49
CA ASP A 108 21.36 -22.78 1.10
C ASP A 108 21.58 -23.77 -0.06
N SER A 109 22.09 -23.27 -1.19
CA SER A 109 22.94 -24.05 -2.09
C SER A 109 24.33 -23.43 -2.14
N ALA A 110 25.23 -24.06 -1.39
CA ALA A 110 26.66 -23.82 -1.39
C ALA A 110 27.25 -24.01 -2.80
N GLY A 111 27.81 -22.93 -3.35
CA GLY A 111 28.59 -22.96 -4.58
C GLY A 111 29.55 -21.78 -4.59
N ARG A 112 30.77 -22.01 -4.09
CA ARG A 112 31.90 -21.06 -4.09
C ARG A 112 32.07 -20.39 -5.45
N THR A 113 32.16 -19.07 -5.49
CA THR A 113 33.29 -18.34 -6.10
C THR A 113 33.29 -16.94 -5.48
N GLU A 114 34.47 -16.50 -5.10
CA GLU A 114 34.74 -15.35 -4.24
C GLU A 114 34.73 -14.06 -5.06
N GLU A 115 33.95 -13.07 -4.64
CA GLU A 115 34.42 -11.68 -4.52
C GLU A 115 33.48 -10.89 -3.59
N SER A 116 34.11 -10.15 -2.69
CA SER A 116 33.51 -9.24 -1.72
C SER A 116 32.41 -8.36 -2.31
N THR A 117 31.30 -8.15 -1.59
CA THR A 117 31.08 -6.94 -0.77
C THR A 117 29.71 -7.05 -0.05
N THR A 118 29.72 -6.74 1.26
CA THR A 118 28.59 -6.37 2.13
C THR A 118 27.41 -7.33 2.34
N ARG A 119 27.48 -8.02 3.49
CA ARG A 119 26.41 -8.23 4.47
C ARG A 119 24.97 -7.93 4.01
N GLY A 120 24.19 -8.98 3.77
CA GLY A 120 22.90 -9.22 4.42
C GLY A 120 21.88 -8.08 4.52
N ASN A 121 21.77 -7.20 3.51
CA ASN A 121 20.62 -6.32 3.39
C ASN A 121 19.52 -7.06 2.64
N TYR A 122 18.33 -7.11 3.23
CA TYR A 122 17.07 -7.43 2.54
C TYR A 122 16.90 -6.45 1.38
N HIS A 123 17.51 -6.76 0.23
CA HIS A 123 17.69 -5.82 -0.86
C HIS A 123 16.35 -5.64 -1.57
N ARG A 124 15.71 -4.48 -1.38
CA ARG A 124 14.64 -4.05 -2.28
C ARG A 124 15.23 -4.08 -3.70
N PRO A 125 14.59 -4.74 -4.68
CA PRO A 125 15.08 -4.72 -6.06
C PRO A 125 15.09 -3.28 -6.57
N ILE A 126 16.21 -2.85 -7.15
CA ILE A 126 16.38 -1.51 -7.73
C ILE A 126 15.74 -1.40 -9.12
N GLU A 127 15.60 -2.55 -9.79
CA GLU A 127 15.04 -2.72 -11.12
C GLU A 127 13.66 -2.07 -11.32
N PRO A 128 12.66 -2.26 -10.43
CA PRO A 128 11.37 -1.60 -10.56
C PRO A 128 11.45 -0.08 -10.38
N LEU A 129 12.36 0.41 -9.53
CA LEU A 129 12.55 1.86 -9.33
C LEU A 129 13.10 2.50 -10.60
N VAL A 130 14.15 1.91 -11.16
CA VAL A 130 14.78 2.36 -12.40
C VAL A 130 13.80 2.27 -13.58
N SER A 131 13.07 1.16 -13.68
CA SER A 131 12.05 0.99 -14.73
C SER A 131 10.91 1.99 -14.60
N SER A 132 10.46 2.28 -13.37
CA SER A 132 9.41 3.28 -13.14
C SER A 132 9.89 4.68 -13.51
N LEU A 133 11.11 5.05 -13.09
CA LEU A 133 11.71 6.36 -13.38
C LEU A 133 12.04 6.54 -14.86
N HIS A 134 12.37 5.46 -15.56
CA HIS A 134 12.57 5.48 -16.99
C HIS A 134 11.26 5.78 -17.74
N ASN A 135 10.14 5.24 -17.27
CA ASN A 135 8.83 5.52 -17.87
C ASN A 135 8.31 6.92 -17.51
N ASP A 136 8.50 7.35 -16.25
CA ASP A 136 8.11 8.68 -15.79
C ASP A 136 9.14 9.26 -14.80
N PRO A 137 9.97 10.23 -15.24
CA PRO A 137 11.03 10.81 -14.42
C PRO A 137 10.49 11.70 -13.28
N THR A 138 9.21 12.10 -13.30
CA THR A 138 8.64 12.98 -12.25
C THR A 138 8.52 12.28 -10.89
N HIS A 139 8.48 10.94 -10.90
CA HIS A 139 8.40 10.13 -9.68
C HIS A 139 9.60 10.30 -8.75
N ILE A 140 10.74 10.82 -9.24
CA ILE A 140 11.94 11.02 -8.42
C ILE A 140 11.66 11.93 -7.21
N SER A 141 10.76 12.90 -7.34
CA SER A 141 10.40 13.82 -6.26
C SER A 141 9.61 13.16 -5.12
N LEU A 142 8.99 12.00 -5.39
CA LEU A 142 8.23 11.23 -4.40
C LEU A 142 9.10 10.24 -3.63
N LEU A 143 10.36 10.07 -4.03
CA LEU A 143 11.26 9.07 -3.43
C LEU A 143 11.74 9.47 -2.03
N GLY A 144 11.83 8.46 -1.17
CA GLY A 144 12.40 8.58 0.16
C GLY A 144 13.93 8.65 0.15
N GLY A 145 14.54 8.96 1.30
CA GLY A 145 16.01 8.95 1.42
C GLY A 145 16.61 7.59 1.09
N ASN A 146 15.97 6.50 1.53
CA ASN A 146 16.41 5.13 1.28
C ASN A 146 16.38 4.74 -0.21
N ASP A 147 15.34 5.16 -0.96
CA ASP A 147 15.24 4.84 -2.38
C ASP A 147 16.28 5.64 -3.19
N LEU A 148 16.55 6.89 -2.81
CA LEU A 148 17.56 7.74 -3.45
C LEU A 148 18.99 7.25 -3.17
N GLU A 149 19.27 6.79 -1.94
CA GLU A 149 20.54 6.19 -1.56
C GLU A 149 20.81 4.95 -2.41
N LEU A 150 19.81 4.07 -2.52
CA LEU A 150 19.85 2.85 -3.33
C LEU A 150 20.08 3.13 -4.82
N LEU A 151 19.44 4.17 -5.37
CA LEU A 151 19.68 4.63 -6.75
C LEU A 151 21.06 5.26 -6.92
N SER A 152 21.59 5.93 -5.90
CA SER A 152 22.93 6.55 -5.94
C SER A 152 24.06 5.52 -5.85
N ASP A 153 23.84 4.39 -5.17
CA ASP A 153 24.82 3.29 -5.03
C ASP A 153 24.73 2.28 -6.18
N MET A 154 23.79 2.47 -7.10
CA MET A 154 23.56 1.60 -8.25
C MET A 154 24.79 1.46 -9.16
N ASN A 155 25.03 0.25 -9.66
CA ASN A 155 25.98 -0.01 -10.74
C ASN A 155 25.26 0.01 -12.10
N PRO A 156 25.52 1.00 -12.98
CA PRO A 156 24.86 1.10 -14.29
C PRO A 156 25.15 -0.11 -15.19
N ASP A 157 26.34 -0.70 -15.08
CA ASP A 157 26.73 -1.83 -15.92
C ASP A 157 25.99 -3.13 -15.54
N SER A 158 25.53 -3.27 -14.29
CA SER A 158 24.73 -4.42 -13.84
C SER A 158 23.27 -4.36 -14.27
N LEU A 159 22.77 -3.19 -14.69
CA LEU A 159 21.37 -3.01 -15.12
C LEU A 159 21.21 -2.83 -16.63
N ALA A 160 22.31 -2.91 -17.38
CA ALA A 160 22.31 -2.79 -18.84
C ALA A 160 21.41 -3.85 -19.51
N ASP A 161 21.18 -4.99 -18.85
CA ASP A 161 20.27 -6.05 -19.32
C ASP A 161 18.78 -5.64 -19.26
N ILE A 162 18.43 -4.67 -18.41
CA ILE A 162 17.04 -4.24 -18.14
C ILE A 162 16.75 -2.91 -18.82
N VAL A 163 17.67 -1.95 -18.67
CA VAL A 163 17.60 -0.65 -19.34
C VAL A 163 18.89 -0.48 -20.13
N PRO A 164 18.85 -0.61 -21.48
CA PRO A 164 20.05 -0.51 -22.30
C PRO A 164 20.61 0.91 -22.38
N ASP A 165 19.84 1.93 -21.96
CA ASP A 165 20.29 3.32 -21.93
C ASP A 165 21.22 3.58 -20.74
N ARG A 166 22.52 3.36 -21.00
CA ARG A 166 23.60 3.64 -20.05
C ARG A 166 23.69 5.13 -19.68
N MET A 167 23.38 6.03 -20.61
CA MET A 167 23.43 7.47 -20.34
C MET A 167 22.33 7.87 -19.35
N PHE A 168 21.15 7.28 -19.48
CA PHE A 168 20.07 7.46 -18.51
C PHE A 168 20.45 6.91 -17.13
N LEU A 169 20.99 5.68 -17.05
CA LEU A 169 21.36 5.07 -15.76
C LEU A 169 22.41 5.90 -14.99
N GLU A 170 23.41 6.43 -15.70
CA GLU A 170 24.42 7.32 -15.11
C GLU A 170 23.80 8.63 -14.63
N GLN A 171 22.94 9.25 -15.46
CA GLN A 171 22.23 10.47 -15.07
C GLN A 171 21.30 10.25 -13.88
N LEU A 172 20.60 9.11 -13.83
CA LEU A 172 19.70 8.76 -12.75
C LEU A 172 20.46 8.56 -11.43
N LYS A 173 21.60 7.86 -11.47
CA LYS A 173 22.50 7.69 -10.34
C LYS A 173 22.98 9.05 -9.81
N GLU A 174 23.48 9.89 -10.71
CA GLU A 174 24.02 11.20 -10.36
C GLU A 174 22.93 12.15 -9.82
N ALA A 175 21.77 12.19 -10.46
CA ALA A 175 20.62 13.00 -10.02
C ALA A 175 20.10 12.55 -8.65
N SER A 176 20.01 11.23 -8.41
CA SER A 176 19.58 10.69 -7.13
C SER A 176 20.55 11.05 -6.01
N GLY A 177 21.86 10.96 -6.27
CA GLY A 177 22.90 11.37 -5.31
C GLY A 177 22.87 12.87 -4.98
N ARG A 178 22.71 13.73 -5.99
CA ARG A 178 22.56 15.18 -5.78
C ARG A 178 21.33 15.50 -4.94
N PHE A 179 20.19 14.93 -5.29
CA PHE A 179 18.93 15.20 -4.59
C PHE A 179 18.96 14.71 -3.14
N LEU A 180 19.59 13.56 -2.88
CA LEU A 180 19.82 13.06 -1.52
C LEU A 180 20.69 14.03 -0.69
N ALA A 181 21.77 14.54 -1.28
CA ALA A 181 22.67 15.48 -0.60
C ALA A 181 21.97 16.81 -0.28
N GLU A 182 21.23 17.38 -1.23
CA GLU A 182 20.44 18.61 -1.01
C GLU A 182 19.38 18.42 0.08
N LYS A 183 18.66 17.30 0.04
CA LYS A 183 17.66 16.96 1.05
C LYS A 183 18.27 16.88 2.44
N ARG A 184 19.43 16.22 2.57
CA ARG A 184 20.15 16.12 3.85
C ARG A 184 20.64 17.49 4.34
N GLN A 185 21.21 18.30 3.45
CA GLN A 185 21.65 19.66 3.77
C GLN A 185 20.48 20.54 4.25
N ALA A 186 19.32 20.45 3.60
CA ALA A 186 18.11 21.15 4.02
C ALA A 186 17.63 20.69 5.41
N GLN A 187 17.67 19.39 5.69
CA GLN A 187 17.31 18.84 7.01
C GLN A 187 18.28 19.30 8.11
N GLU A 188 19.59 19.25 7.84
CA GLU A 188 20.63 19.68 8.81
C GLU A 188 20.52 21.19 9.11
N SER A 189 20.31 22.02 8.09
CA SER A 189 20.10 23.46 8.28
C SER A 189 18.82 23.78 9.06
N MET A 190 17.72 23.06 8.79
CA MET A 190 16.47 23.21 9.53
C MET A 190 16.63 22.83 11.00
N ALA A 191 17.33 21.72 11.30
CA ALA A 191 17.61 21.29 12.67
C ALA A 191 18.44 22.34 13.44
N LEU A 192 19.44 22.93 12.78
CA LEU A 192 20.25 24.00 13.34
C LEU A 192 19.42 25.26 13.64
N LEU A 193 18.52 25.66 12.74
CA LEU A 193 17.59 26.77 12.98
C LEU A 193 16.65 26.51 14.16
N GLN A 194 16.13 25.29 14.29
CA GLN A 194 15.28 24.90 15.43
C GLN A 194 16.03 24.96 16.77
N MET A 195 17.30 24.54 16.78
CA MET A 195 18.15 24.64 17.96
C MET A 195 18.32 26.10 18.38
N TYR A 196 18.63 27.01 17.44
CA TYR A 196 18.75 28.44 17.75
C TYR A 196 17.43 29.08 18.19
N ALA A 197 16.32 28.70 17.57
CA ALA A 197 14.99 29.18 17.98
C ALA A 197 14.68 28.78 19.43
N SER A 198 14.88 27.49 19.77
CA SER A 198 14.65 26.96 21.11
C SER A 198 15.59 27.58 22.16
N SER A 199 16.86 27.80 21.80
CA SER A 199 17.83 28.46 22.68
C SER A 199 17.52 29.95 22.90
N GLY A 200 17.02 30.65 21.87
CA GLY A 200 16.67 32.07 21.94
C GLY A 200 15.39 32.34 22.74
N GLU A 201 14.46 31.39 22.82
CA GLU A 201 13.29 31.48 23.70
C GLU A 201 13.66 31.36 25.19
N MET A 202 14.74 30.63 25.49
CA MET A 202 15.23 30.41 26.86
C MET A 202 16.05 31.59 27.41
N GLU A 203 16.59 32.46 26.55
CA GLU A 203 17.33 33.68 26.92
C GLU A 203 16.39 34.90 27.15
N ARG A 204 15.12 34.81 26.74
CA ARG A 204 14.13 35.89 26.85
C ARG A 204 13.11 35.68 27.97
N ALA A 205 13.22 34.58 28.73
CA ALA A 205 12.42 34.26 29.91
C ALA A 205 13.23 34.54 31.18
#